data_AF-A0A536T4I1-F1
#
_entry.id   AF-A0A536T4I1-F1
#
_cell.length_a   1.000
_cell.length_b   1.000
_cell.length_c   1.000
_cell.angle_alpha   90.00
_cell.angle_beta   90.00
_cell.angle_gamma   90.00
#
_symmetry.space_group_name_H-M   'P 1'
#
loop_
_entity.id
_entity.type
_entity.pdbx_description
1 polymer ?
#
loop_
_entity_poly.entity_id
_entity_poly.type
_entity_poly.pdbx_seq_one_letter_code
_entity_poly.pdbx_strand_id
1 'polypeptide(L)'
;MSEELGIESNDRYDLLSMDTHKAWNWNRGENKGNSYASTSPDLARALRRNPHLRVFVASGYYDLGTPYSATDWSLSQLDVPPDLLSRVVHRYYDAGHMMYTREPDLKKLKQDVNAWLAG
;
A
#
# COMPACT_ATOMS: atom_id res chain seq x y z
N MET A 1 1.87 -18.35 -19.65
CA MET A 1 1.89 -18.28 -18.18
C MET A 1 2.34 -19.58 -17.52
N SER A 2 1.94 -20.77 -18.00
CA SER A 2 2.50 -22.04 -17.46
C SER A 2 3.98 -22.24 -17.79
N GLU A 3 4.43 -21.83 -18.98
CA GLU A 3 5.84 -21.99 -19.41
C GLU A 3 6.85 -21.14 -18.61
N GLU A 4 6.43 -20.03 -18.00
CA GLU A 4 7.34 -19.07 -17.35
C GLU A 4 7.51 -19.33 -15.85
N LEU A 5 6.53 -19.98 -15.21
CA LEU A 5 6.54 -20.29 -13.78
C LEU A 5 6.74 -21.80 -13.49
N GLY A 6 6.69 -22.66 -14.50
CA GLY A 6 6.81 -24.12 -14.33
C GLY A 6 5.64 -24.76 -13.57
N ILE A 7 4.53 -24.03 -13.44
CA ILE A 7 3.31 -24.49 -12.79
C ILE A 7 2.27 -24.73 -13.88
N GLU A 8 1.97 -26.00 -14.14
CA GLU A 8 0.80 -26.37 -14.92
C GLU A 8 -0.45 -26.17 -14.08
N SER A 9 -1.22 -25.13 -14.38
CA SER A 9 -2.58 -24.95 -13.86
C SER A 9 -3.54 -24.89 -15.03
N ASN A 10 -4.52 -25.79 -15.02
CA ASN A 10 -5.67 -25.78 -15.92
C ASN A 10 -6.82 -24.90 -15.38
N ASP A 11 -6.59 -24.17 -14.29
CA ASP A 11 -7.61 -23.31 -13.70
C ASP A 11 -7.82 -22.07 -14.56
N ARG A 12 -9.08 -21.66 -14.69
CA ARG A 12 -9.40 -20.42 -15.37
C ARG A 12 -8.91 -19.23 -14.55
N TYR A 13 -8.04 -18.42 -15.14
CA TYR A 13 -7.67 -17.13 -14.55
C TYR A 13 -8.88 -16.18 -14.56
N ASP A 14 -9.31 -15.76 -13.37
CA ASP A 14 -10.37 -14.78 -13.19
C ASP A 14 -9.77 -13.43 -12.80
N LEU A 15 -9.89 -12.44 -13.67
CA LEU A 15 -9.35 -11.09 -13.45
C LEU A 15 -9.98 -10.41 -12.22
N LEU A 16 -11.26 -10.70 -11.94
CA LEU A 16 -11.97 -10.10 -10.81
C LEU A 16 -13.15 -11.01 -10.40
N SER A 17 -12.91 -11.88 -9.43
CA SER A 17 -13.94 -12.77 -8.90
C SER A 17 -14.85 -12.06 -7.88
N MET A 18 -16.10 -11.83 -8.27
CA MET A 18 -17.12 -11.26 -7.38
C MET A 18 -17.46 -12.18 -6.21
N ASP A 19 -17.33 -13.49 -6.39
CA ASP A 19 -17.58 -14.47 -5.33
C ASP A 19 -16.48 -14.42 -4.27
N THR A 20 -15.21 -14.34 -4.68
CA THR A 20 -14.09 -14.09 -3.77
C THR A 20 -14.26 -12.75 -3.05
N HIS A 21 -14.67 -11.70 -3.75
CA HIS A 21 -14.91 -10.39 -3.13
C HIS A 21 -15.97 -10.46 -2.01
N LYS A 22 -17.10 -11.15 -2.25
CA LYS A 22 -18.16 -11.34 -1.24
C LYS A 22 -17.72 -12.22 -0.07
N ALA A 23 -16.92 -13.24 -0.35
CA ALA A 23 -16.42 -14.17 0.66
C ALA A 23 -15.24 -13.60 1.47
N TRP A 24 -14.71 -12.44 1.09
CA TRP A 24 -13.55 -11.87 1.76
C TRP A 24 -13.86 -11.51 3.22
N ASN A 25 -13.03 -12.04 4.12
CA ASN A 25 -13.15 -11.82 5.55
C ASN A 25 -12.25 -10.66 5.99
N TRP A 26 -12.84 -9.50 6.28
CA TRP A 26 -12.11 -8.34 6.78
C TRP A 26 -11.88 -8.36 8.29
N ASN A 27 -12.40 -9.36 9.01
CA ASN A 27 -12.31 -9.41 10.47
C ASN A 27 -10.87 -9.64 10.91
N ARG A 28 -10.36 -8.73 11.74
CA ARG A 28 -9.06 -8.82 12.41
C ARG A 28 -9.23 -9.12 13.90
N GLY A 29 -9.74 -10.31 14.22
CA GLY A 29 -10.02 -10.77 15.59
C GLY A 29 -11.50 -11.08 15.83
N GLU A 30 -11.94 -11.02 17.08
CA GLU A 30 -13.31 -11.42 17.49
C GLU A 30 -14.40 -10.41 17.13
N ASN A 31 -14.03 -9.17 16.79
CA ASN A 31 -14.98 -8.13 16.42
C ASN A 31 -15.49 -8.33 14.99
N LYS A 32 -16.74 -8.79 14.91
CA LYS A 32 -17.49 -9.08 13.69
C LYS A 32 -18.15 -7.80 13.17
N GLY A 33 -17.58 -7.26 12.12
CA GLY A 33 -18.17 -6.16 11.36
C GLY A 33 -17.27 -5.86 10.18
N ASN A 34 -17.61 -6.39 9.00
CA ASN A 34 -17.01 -6.05 7.71
C ASN A 34 -17.28 -4.57 7.37
N SER A 35 -16.82 -3.64 8.20
CA SER A 35 -17.20 -2.24 8.12
C SER A 35 -15.97 -1.36 7.94
N TYR A 36 -14.99 -1.46 8.85
CA TYR A 36 -13.81 -0.59 8.84
C TYR A 36 -12.56 -1.37 9.24
N ALA A 37 -11.94 -2.04 8.27
CA ALA A 37 -10.62 -2.64 8.47
C ALA A 37 -9.53 -1.58 8.31
N SER A 38 -8.58 -1.54 9.24
CA SER A 38 -7.39 -0.70 9.15
C SER A 38 -6.13 -1.53 9.37
N THR A 39 -5.09 -1.28 8.57
CA THR A 39 -3.74 -1.86 8.74
C THR A 39 -2.85 -0.98 9.62
N SER A 40 -3.31 0.22 10.03
CA SER A 40 -2.51 1.16 10.83
C SER A 40 -1.96 0.54 12.12
N PRO A 41 -2.73 -0.25 12.91
CA PRO A 41 -2.19 -0.90 14.11
C PRO A 41 -1.05 -1.89 13.80
N ASP A 42 -1.13 -2.59 12.67
CA ASP A 42 -0.12 -3.56 12.25
C ASP A 42 1.14 -2.86 11.76
N LEU A 43 1.00 -1.78 10.99
CA LEU A 43 2.12 -0.94 10.57
C LEU A 43 2.83 -0.29 11.75
N ALA A 44 2.09 0.27 12.71
CA ALA A 44 2.65 0.85 13.93
C ALA A 44 3.41 -0.18 14.76
N ARG A 45 2.86 -1.40 14.88
CA ARG A 45 3.53 -2.53 15.56
C ARG A 45 4.81 -2.94 14.82
N ALA A 46 4.77 -3.03 13.49
CA ALA A 46 5.93 -3.38 12.67
C ALA A 46 7.06 -2.34 12.80
N LEU A 47 6.71 -1.05 12.75
CA LEU A 47 7.67 0.05 12.96
C LEU A 47 8.32 -0.03 14.34
N ARG A 48 7.55 -0.28 15.42
CA ARG A 48 8.12 -0.41 16.78
C ARG A 48 9.03 -1.63 16.94
N ARG A 49 8.73 -2.74 16.27
CA ARG A 49 9.47 -4.00 16.43
C ARG A 49 10.70 -4.11 15.55
N ASN A 50 10.68 -3.48 14.37
CA ASN A 50 11.79 -3.53 13.43
C ASN A 50 12.49 -2.17 13.36
N PRO A 51 13.68 -2.02 13.98
CA PRO A 51 14.43 -0.77 13.94
C PRO A 51 14.88 -0.41 12.51
N HIS A 52 14.98 -1.38 11.60
CA HIS A 52 15.40 -1.19 10.21
C HIS A 52 14.24 -1.00 9.23
N LEU A 53 12.98 -1.11 9.69
CA LEU A 53 11.84 -0.90 8.80
C LEU A 53 11.74 0.57 8.40
N ARG A 54 11.78 0.79 7.09
CA ARG A 54 11.54 2.07 6.42
C ARG A 54 10.31 1.93 5.54
N VAL A 55 9.50 2.97 5.42
CA VAL A 55 8.25 2.94 4.66
C VAL A 55 8.29 4.03 3.60
N PHE A 56 7.98 3.66 2.36
CA PHE A 56 7.78 4.59 1.25
C PHE A 56 6.32 4.49 0.80
N VAL A 57 5.66 5.64 0.75
CA VAL A 57 4.26 5.77 0.33
C VAL A 57 4.21 6.66 -0.90
N ALA A 58 3.49 6.22 -1.92
CA ALA A 58 3.33 6.94 -3.17
C ALA A 58 1.85 7.15 -3.46
N SER A 59 1.43 8.41 -3.59
CA SER A 59 0.03 8.75 -3.86
C SER A 59 -0.11 9.67 -5.07
N GLY A 60 -1.10 9.40 -5.92
CA GLY A 60 -1.52 10.32 -6.97
C GLY A 60 -2.44 11.40 -6.41
N TYR A 61 -2.28 12.65 -6.85
CA TYR A 61 -3.15 13.76 -6.44
C TYR A 61 -4.61 13.58 -6.88
N TYR A 62 -4.85 12.84 -7.96
CA TYR A 62 -6.19 12.66 -8.55
C TYR A 62 -6.79 11.29 -8.25
N ASP A 63 -6.20 10.55 -7.31
CA ASP A 63 -6.79 9.29 -6.84
C ASP A 63 -7.93 9.56 -5.86
N LEU A 64 -9.15 9.24 -6.27
CA LEU A 64 -10.34 9.37 -5.43
C LEU A 64 -10.69 8.05 -4.70
N GLY A 65 -10.09 6.92 -5.09
CA GLY A 65 -10.29 5.63 -4.45
C GLY A 65 -9.45 5.49 -3.19
N THR A 66 -8.20 5.95 -3.24
CA THR A 66 -7.32 6.09 -2.07
C THR A 66 -6.70 7.49 -2.01
N PRO A 67 -7.48 8.52 -1.59
CA PRO A 67 -7.00 9.90 -1.56
C PRO A 67 -5.71 10.07 -0.75
N TYR A 68 -4.77 10.85 -1.29
CA TYR A 68 -3.49 11.11 -0.61
C TYR A 68 -3.70 11.69 0.78
N SER A 69 -4.69 12.56 0.98
CA SER A 69 -5.00 13.20 2.26
C SER A 69 -5.54 12.21 3.31
N ALA A 70 -6.27 11.17 2.88
CA ALA A 70 -6.69 10.09 3.78
C ALA A 70 -5.49 9.23 4.22
N THR A 71 -4.50 9.10 3.33
CA THR A 71 -3.22 8.46 3.64
C THR A 71 -2.41 9.31 4.63
N ASP A 72 -2.27 10.61 4.38
CA ASP A 72 -1.61 11.56 5.31
C ASP A 72 -2.23 11.48 6.71
N TRP A 73 -3.56 11.54 6.76
CA TRP A 73 -4.29 11.42 8.01
C TRP A 73 -3.96 10.09 8.69
N SER A 74 -4.08 8.96 7.98
CA SER A 74 -3.81 7.64 8.56
C SER A 74 -2.39 7.48 9.08
N LEU A 75 -1.39 8.02 8.37
CA LEU A 75 0.02 8.02 8.78
C LEU A 75 0.25 8.91 10.01
N SER A 76 -0.40 10.08 10.08
CA SER A 76 -0.32 10.98 11.23
C SER A 76 -0.93 10.39 12.51
N GLN A 77 -1.86 9.45 12.38
CA GLN A 77 -2.53 8.77 13.50
C GLN A 77 -1.82 7.49 13.95
N LEU A 78 -0.65 7.16 13.40
CA LEU A 78 0.09 5.96 13.82
C LEU A 78 0.53 6.09 15.29
N ASP A 79 0.22 5.06 16.09
CA ASP A 79 0.66 4.91 17.47
C ASP A 79 2.15 4.52 17.53
N VAL A 80 3.03 5.47 17.21
CA VAL A 80 4.49 5.30 17.24
C VAL A 80 5.16 6.59 17.73
N PRO A 81 6.34 6.48 18.37
CA PRO A 81 7.17 7.65 18.71
C PRO A 81 7.55 8.51 17.48
N PRO A 82 7.76 9.83 17.65
CA PRO A 82 8.08 10.74 16.54
C PRO A 82 9.34 10.36 15.74
N ASP A 83 10.34 9.80 16.40
CA ASP A 83 11.56 9.30 15.74
C ASP A 83 11.25 8.16 14.76
N LEU A 84 10.27 7.30 15.06
CA LEU A 84 9.85 6.25 14.14
C LEU A 84 9.06 6.79 12.94
N LEU A 85 8.30 7.88 13.11
CA LEU A 85 7.59 8.54 12.00
C LEU A 85 8.56 9.10 10.96
N SER A 86 9.76 9.53 11.36
CA SER A 86 10.80 9.99 10.43
C SER A 86 11.22 8.93 9.40
N ARG A 87 10.94 7.64 9.65
CA ARG A 87 11.22 6.52 8.75
C ARG A 87 10.13 6.29 7.71
N VAL A 88 9.04 7.07 7.76
CA VAL A 88 7.96 7.06 6.77
C VAL A 88 8.14 8.24 5.83
N VAL A 89 8.32 7.94 4.54
CA VAL A 89 8.42 8.94 3.47
C VAL A 89 7.19 8.83 2.59
N HIS A 90 6.50 9.95 2.39
CA HIS A 90 5.37 10.04 1.48
C HIS A 90 5.69 10.96 0.30
N ARG A 91 5.49 10.46 -0.91
CA ARG A 91 5.68 11.18 -2.17
C ARG A 91 4.37 11.27 -2.93
N TYR A 92 4.24 12.39 -3.63
CA TYR A 92 3.05 12.73 -4.41
C TYR A 92 3.38 12.81 -5.89
N TYR A 93 2.39 12.50 -6.71
CA TYR A 93 2.50 12.37 -8.17
C TYR A 93 1.31 13.08 -8.84
N ASP A 94 1.55 13.72 -9.98
CA ASP A 94 0.55 14.46 -10.76
C ASP A 94 -0.31 13.49 -11.60
N ALA A 95 -0.85 12.46 -10.95
CA ALA A 95 -1.57 11.36 -11.58
C ALA A 95 -2.68 10.81 -10.66
N GLY A 96 -3.46 9.85 -11.17
CA GLY A 96 -4.50 9.14 -10.41
C GLY A 96 -3.96 7.92 -9.65
N HIS A 97 -4.82 6.94 -9.42
CA HIS A 97 -4.53 5.72 -8.65
C HIS A 97 -3.27 4.98 -9.14
N MET A 98 -3.16 4.81 -10.46
CA MET A 98 -2.03 4.13 -11.10
C MET A 98 -1.04 5.18 -11.60
N MET A 99 -0.37 5.87 -10.69
CA MET A 99 0.50 7.02 -10.98
C MET A 99 1.58 6.72 -12.03
N TYR A 100 2.07 5.49 -12.08
CA TYR A 100 3.07 5.03 -13.05
C TYR A 100 2.55 4.87 -14.49
N THR A 101 1.25 5.03 -14.74
CA THR A 101 0.73 5.00 -16.12
C THR A 101 1.01 6.30 -16.87
N ARG A 102 1.25 7.40 -16.15
CA ARG A 102 1.73 8.67 -16.71
C ARG A 102 3.26 8.67 -16.73
N GLU A 103 3.85 8.72 -17.92
CA GLU A 103 5.31 8.56 -18.11
C GLU A 103 6.17 9.53 -17.26
N PRO A 104 5.85 10.84 -17.16
CA PRO A 104 6.55 11.73 -16.23
C PRO A 104 6.58 11.23 -14.79
N ASP A 105 5.44 10.75 -14.28
CA ASP A 105 5.29 10.26 -12.91
C ASP A 105 5.93 8.89 -12.70
N LEU A 106 5.97 8.03 -13.73
CA LEU A 106 6.78 6.81 -13.71
C LEU A 106 8.27 7.12 -13.54
N LYS A 107 8.80 8.07 -14.32
CA LYS A 107 10.20 8.50 -14.22
C LYS A 107 10.49 9.08 -12.84
N LYS A 108 9.60 9.93 -12.33
CA LYS A 108 9.68 10.51 -10.99
C LYS A 108 9.63 9.42 -9.91
N LEU A 109 8.71 8.46 -10.00
CA LEU A 109 8.57 7.35 -9.05
C LEU A 109 9.87 6.53 -8.99
N LYS A 110 10.44 6.20 -10.15
CA LYS A 110 11.72 5.49 -10.23
C LYS A 110 12.84 6.27 -9.55
N GLN A 111 12.94 7.57 -9.80
CA GLN A 111 13.96 8.43 -9.18
C GLN A 111 13.79 8.51 -7.66
N ASP A 112 12.55 8.73 -7.19
CA ASP A 112 12.23 8.84 -5.77
C ASP A 112 12.55 7.54 -5.02
N VAL A 113 12.16 6.39 -5.58
CA VAL A 113 12.43 5.07 -4.97
C VAL A 113 13.93 4.78 -4.96
N ASN A 114 14.66 5.08 -6.04
CA ASN A 114 16.11 4.89 -6.09
C ASN A 114 16.82 5.75 -5.04
N ALA A 115 16.43 7.02 -4.91
CA ALA A 115 16.98 7.92 -3.90
C ALA A 115 16.68 7.42 -2.48
N TRP A 116 15.44 6.98 -2.24
CA TRP A 116 15.04 6.41 -0.96
C TRP A 116 15.79 5.11 -0.62
N LEU A 117 16.03 4.23 -1.59
CA LEU A 117 16.84 3.01 -1.35
C LEU A 117 18.30 3.33 -1.05
N ALA A 118 18.84 4.43 -1.59
CA ALA A 118 20.22 4.84 -1.38
C ALA A 118 20.50 5.52 -0.02
N GLY A 119 19.47 6.02 0.69
CA GLY A 119 19.62 6.68 2.00
C GLY A 119 18.30 6.88 2.74
#